data_AF-A0A8H3I0U3-F1
#
_entry.id   AF-A0A8H3I0U3-F1
#
_cell.length_a   1.000
_cell.length_b   1.000
_cell.length_c   1.000
_cell.angle_alpha   90.00
_cell.angle_beta   90.00
_cell.angle_gamma   90.00
#
_symmetry.space_group_name_H-M   'P 1'
#
loop_
_entity.id
_entity.type
_entity.pdbx_description
1 polymer ?
#
loop_
_entity_poly.entity_id
_entity_poly.type
_entity_poly.pdbx_seq_one_letter_code
_entity_poly.pdbx_strand_id
1 'polypeptide(L)'
;MLYHSISLAILWAFRFLKLLQTGNSLKYADYIHEHGVTQFLNSWEKQKSQRDDPSHWGDEIEYMVVSYHEEGLDARLSLRQTKILPKIQELVRQLREAEPKKADSIPKFQPECSRYILESAWIALQQLH
;
A
#
# COMPACT_ATOMS: atom_id res chain seq x y z
N MET A 1 -7.18 32.62 5.03
CA MET A 1 -6.24 32.06 6.04
C MET A 1 -5.90 30.59 5.84
N LEU A 2 -6.75 29.75 5.21
CA LEU A 2 -6.48 28.33 4.96
C LEU A 2 -5.38 28.02 3.92
N TYR A 3 -5.13 28.91 2.95
CA TYR A 3 -4.12 28.69 1.89
C TYR A 3 -2.67 28.71 2.40
N HIS A 4 -2.38 29.42 3.50
CA HIS A 4 -1.02 29.49 4.06
C HIS A 4 -0.64 28.20 4.83
N SER A 5 -1.60 27.56 5.50
CA SER A 5 -1.34 26.32 6.25
C SER A 5 -1.14 25.09 5.36
N ILE A 6 -1.86 25.00 4.23
CA ILE A 6 -1.69 23.89 3.26
C ILE A 6 -0.31 23.97 2.59
N SER A 7 0.15 25.17 2.26
CA SER A 7 1.47 25.39 1.66
C SER A 7 2.62 24.94 2.59
N LEU A 8 2.53 25.22 3.88
CA LEU A 8 3.55 24.82 4.86
C LEU A 8 3.60 23.30 5.08
N ALA A 9 2.45 22.61 5.08
CA ALA A 9 2.40 21.15 5.23
C ALA A 9 2.98 20.42 4.02
N ILE A 10 2.66 20.88 2.81
CA ILE A 10 3.21 20.35 1.56
C ILE A 10 4.73 20.61 1.48
N LEU A 11 5.17 21.85 1.78
CA LEU A 11 6.59 22.19 1.83
C LEU A 11 7.37 21.38 2.88
N TRP A 12 6.75 21.09 4.04
CA TRP A 12 7.36 20.23 5.07
C TRP A 12 7.51 18.78 4.62
N ALA A 13 6.50 18.22 3.95
CA ALA A 13 6.57 16.86 3.39
C ALA A 13 7.72 16.72 2.37
N PHE A 14 7.92 17.72 1.51
CA PHE A 14 9.03 17.73 0.56
C PHE A 14 10.41 17.94 1.21
N ARG A 15 10.47 18.70 2.32
CA ARG A 15 11.72 18.89 3.08
C ARG A 15 12.15 17.61 3.82
N PHE A 16 11.20 16.77 4.24
CA PHE A 16 11.48 15.50 4.93
C PHE A 16 12.03 14.42 3.97
N LEU A 17 11.65 14.44 2.69
CA LEU A 17 12.13 13.49 1.69
C LEU A 17 13.65 13.58 1.44
N LYS A 18 14.25 14.75 1.69
CA LYS A 18 15.70 14.97 1.54
C LYS A 18 16.53 14.28 2.65
N LEU A 19 15.90 13.92 3.77
CA LEU A 19 16.58 13.29 4.93
C LEU A 19 16.75 11.77 4.79
N LEU A 20 16.05 11.11 3.87
CA LEU A 20 16.07 9.65 3.72
C LEU A 20 17.13 9.14 2.73
N GLN A 21 17.86 10.04 2.07
CA GLN A 21 18.87 9.65 1.08
C GLN A 21 20.24 9.53 1.74
N THR A 22 20.81 8.34 1.73
CA THR A 22 22.17 8.08 2.23
C THR A 22 23.05 7.48 1.14
N GLY A 23 24.29 7.93 1.05
CA GLY A 23 25.26 7.43 0.07
C GLY A 23 25.05 7.97 -1.35
N ASN A 24 25.24 7.11 -2.36
CA ASN A 24 25.25 7.51 -3.78
C ASN A 24 23.91 8.04 -4.33
N SER A 25 22.81 7.93 -3.58
CA SER A 25 21.48 8.42 -3.99
C SER A 25 21.30 9.93 -3.77
N LEU A 26 22.07 10.53 -2.85
CA LEU A 26 21.98 11.95 -2.50
C LEU A 26 22.20 12.89 -3.69
N LYS A 27 23.06 12.51 -4.65
CA LYS A 27 23.30 13.31 -5.87
C LYS A 27 22.08 13.41 -6.78
N TYR A 28 21.07 12.55 -6.58
CA TYR A 28 19.81 12.57 -7.31
C TYR A 28 18.68 13.20 -6.49
N ALA A 29 18.96 13.73 -5.29
CA ALA A 29 17.95 14.35 -4.42
C ALA A 29 17.12 15.40 -5.15
N ASP A 30 17.81 16.34 -5.77
CA ASP A 30 17.18 17.47 -6.43
C ASP A 30 16.41 17.02 -7.69
N TYR A 31 16.98 16.06 -8.44
CA TYR A 31 16.32 15.43 -9.59
C TYR A 31 15.02 14.72 -9.19
N ILE A 32 15.03 13.88 -8.15
CA ILE A 32 13.85 13.15 -7.66
C ILE A 32 12.78 14.13 -7.19
N HIS A 33 13.18 15.20 -6.50
CA HIS A 33 12.26 16.23 -6.04
C HIS A 33 11.60 16.97 -7.20
N GLU A 34 12.37 17.49 -8.16
CA GLU A 34 11.86 18.22 -9.31
C GLU A 34 10.92 17.37 -10.17
N HIS A 35 11.33 16.14 -10.48
CA HIS A 35 10.51 15.22 -11.27
C HIS A 35 9.30 14.72 -10.49
N GLY A 36 9.41 14.52 -9.18
CA GLY A 36 8.28 14.13 -8.31
C GLY A 36 7.20 15.21 -8.25
N VAL A 37 7.59 16.48 -8.08
CA VAL A 37 6.66 17.62 -8.12
C VAL A 37 6.00 17.72 -9.49
N THR A 38 6.76 17.54 -10.57
CA THR A 38 6.23 17.55 -11.94
C THR A 38 5.21 16.43 -12.16
N GLN A 39 5.49 15.21 -11.70
CA GLN A 39 4.55 14.08 -11.77
C GLN A 39 3.27 14.37 -10.98
N PHE A 40 3.39 14.90 -9.77
CA PHE A 40 2.26 15.27 -8.93
C PHE A 40 1.36 16.31 -9.62
N LEU A 41 1.95 17.40 -10.13
CA LEU A 41 1.19 18.46 -10.82
C LEU A 41 0.49 17.93 -12.07
N ASN A 42 1.16 17.09 -12.86
CA ASN A 42 0.57 16.49 -14.05
C ASN A 42 -0.63 15.57 -13.70
N SER A 43 -0.54 14.80 -12.63
CA SER A 43 -1.64 13.96 -12.14
C SER A 43 -2.79 14.81 -11.60
N TRP A 44 -2.49 15.85 -10.82
CA TRP A 44 -3.48 16.78 -10.31
C TRP A 44 -4.25 17.49 -11.43
N GLU A 45 -3.53 18.02 -12.43
CA GLU A 45 -4.15 18.70 -13.58
C GLU A 45 -5.12 17.80 -14.37
N LYS A 46 -4.83 16.49 -14.43
CA LYS A 46 -5.72 15.50 -15.05
C LYS A 46 -6.95 15.20 -14.19
N GLN A 47 -6.79 15.08 -12.87
CA GLN A 47 -7.85 14.65 -11.95
C GLN A 47 -8.72 15.82 -11.44
N LYS A 48 -8.24 17.08 -11.43
CA LYS A 48 -8.92 18.21 -10.77
C LYS A 48 -10.31 18.56 -11.32
N SER A 49 -10.58 18.16 -12.56
CA SER A 49 -11.86 18.40 -13.23
C SER A 49 -12.77 17.17 -13.24
N GLN A 50 -12.31 16.01 -12.75
CA GLN A 50 -13.15 14.83 -12.61
C GLN A 50 -14.18 15.09 -11.51
N ARG A 51 -15.45 14.92 -11.89
CA ARG A 51 -16.61 14.94 -11.01
C ARG A 51 -17.40 13.69 -11.39
N ASP A 52 -17.97 13.01 -10.41
CA ASP A 52 -18.82 11.82 -10.56
C ASP A 52 -18.14 10.44 -10.59
N ASP A 53 -16.91 10.30 -10.07
CA ASP A 53 -16.37 8.96 -9.79
C ASP A 53 -17.07 8.32 -8.57
N PRO A 54 -17.50 7.04 -8.67
CA PRO A 54 -18.05 6.33 -7.53
C PRO A 54 -17.08 6.35 -6.34
N SER A 55 -17.62 6.45 -5.12
CA SER A 55 -16.81 6.36 -3.91
C SER A 55 -16.28 4.92 -3.75
N HIS A 56 -15.04 4.71 -4.17
CA HIS A 56 -14.30 3.49 -3.90
C HIS A 56 -13.68 3.60 -2.51
N TRP A 57 -14.03 2.66 -1.63
CA TRP A 57 -13.41 2.52 -0.33
C TRP A 57 -13.03 1.06 -0.11
N GLY A 58 -12.14 0.82 0.83
CA GLY A 58 -11.62 -0.50 1.12
C GLY A 58 -10.83 -0.46 2.41
N ASP A 59 -10.70 -1.61 3.04
CA ASP A 59 -9.83 -1.75 4.21
C ASP A 59 -8.53 -2.45 3.79
N GLU A 60 -7.48 -2.13 4.54
CA GLU A 60 -6.20 -2.83 4.51
C GLU A 60 -5.97 -3.44 5.90
N ILE A 61 -5.72 -4.75 5.95
CA ILE A 61 -5.44 -5.48 7.18
C ILE A 61 -4.04 -6.07 7.13
N GLU A 62 -3.26 -5.79 8.18
CA GLU A 62 -1.95 -6.36 8.41
C GLU A 62 -2.00 -7.55 9.37
N TYR A 63 -1.37 -8.66 8.97
CA TYR A 63 -1.32 -9.92 9.72
C TYR A 63 0.11 -10.27 10.11
N MET A 64 0.33 -10.63 11.37
CA MET A 64 1.59 -11.23 11.79
C MET A 64 1.58 -12.75 11.62
N VAL A 65 2.58 -13.29 10.93
CA VAL A 65 2.80 -14.72 10.80
C VAL A 65 3.56 -15.21 12.03
N VAL A 66 2.95 -16.10 12.81
CA VAL A 66 3.53 -16.67 14.03
C VAL A 66 3.80 -18.16 13.83
N SER A 67 4.97 -18.62 14.28
CA SER A 67 5.29 -20.03 14.46
C SER A 67 5.10 -20.36 15.93
N TYR A 68 4.16 -21.27 16.22
CA TYR A 68 3.85 -21.71 17.57
C TYR A 68 4.43 -23.10 17.82
N HIS A 69 5.10 -23.27 18.95
CA HIS A 69 5.66 -24.53 19.43
C HIS A 69 4.94 -24.94 20.72
N GLU A 70 3.98 -25.84 20.58
CA GLU A 70 3.00 -26.18 21.64
C GLU A 70 3.64 -26.79 22.88
N GLU A 71 4.51 -27.81 22.73
CA GLU A 71 5.14 -28.50 23.87
C GLU A 71 6.02 -27.58 24.73
N GLY A 72 6.57 -26.54 24.09
CA GLY A 72 7.45 -25.55 24.72
C GLY A 72 6.74 -24.25 25.10
N LEU A 73 5.43 -24.14 24.80
CA LEU A 73 4.63 -22.92 24.99
C LEU A 73 5.31 -21.65 24.44
N ASP A 74 5.92 -21.75 23.26
CA ASP A 74 6.72 -20.67 22.66
C ASP A 74 6.10 -20.20 21.33
N ALA A 75 6.03 -18.88 21.15
CA ALA A 75 5.45 -18.24 19.97
C ALA A 75 6.47 -17.25 19.38
N ARG A 76 6.88 -17.47 18.13
CA ARG A 76 7.89 -16.63 17.45
C ARG A 76 7.37 -16.06 16.16
N LEU A 77 7.81 -14.85 15.83
CA LEU A 77 7.57 -14.25 14.51
C LEU A 77 8.23 -15.11 13.42
N SER A 78 7.43 -15.54 12.46
CA SER A 78 7.87 -16.37 11.35
C SER A 78 8.28 -15.48 10.18
N LEU A 79 9.58 -15.42 9.91
CA LEU A 79 10.16 -14.66 8.78
C LEU A 79 9.94 -15.33 7.40
N ARG A 80 8.91 -16.18 7.29
CA ARG A 80 8.61 -17.01 6.11
C ARG A 80 7.60 -16.34 5.16
N GLN A 81 7.34 -15.04 5.29
CA GLN A 81 6.45 -14.29 4.39
C GLN A 81 6.74 -14.58 2.91
N THR A 82 8.01 -14.55 2.50
CA THR A 82 8.41 -14.80 1.09
C THR A 82 8.10 -16.20 0.58
N LYS A 83 7.87 -17.18 1.47
CA LYS A 83 7.46 -18.55 1.12
C LYS A 83 5.93 -18.74 1.21
N ILE A 84 5.28 -18.02 2.11
CA ILE A 84 3.84 -18.12 2.37
C ILE A 84 3.05 -17.33 1.34
N LEU A 85 3.47 -16.09 1.08
CA LEU A 85 2.77 -15.17 0.19
C LEU A 85 2.53 -15.74 -1.23
N PRO A 86 3.52 -16.35 -1.91
CA PRO A 86 3.28 -16.91 -3.24
C PRO A 86 2.22 -18.02 -3.25
N LYS A 87 2.15 -18.82 -2.18
CA LYS A 87 1.14 -19.88 -2.03
C LYS A 87 -0.26 -19.30 -1.84
N ILE A 88 -0.37 -18.25 -1.03
CA ILE A 88 -1.65 -17.54 -0.82
C ILE A 88 -2.09 -16.88 -2.13
N GLN A 89 -1.19 -16.23 -2.85
CA GLN A 89 -1.51 -15.58 -4.12
C GLN A 89 -1.98 -16.58 -5.18
N GLU A 90 -1.34 -17.75 -5.25
CA GLU A 90 -1.78 -18.83 -6.13
C GLU A 90 -3.15 -19.39 -5.74
N LEU A 91 -3.41 -19.58 -4.44
CA LEU A 91 -4.72 -19.98 -3.95
C LEU A 91 -5.80 -18.94 -4.29
N VAL A 92 -5.51 -17.65 -4.09
CA VAL A 92 -6.42 -16.54 -4.45
C VAL A 92 -6.71 -16.53 -5.95
N ARG A 93 -5.70 -16.77 -6.79
CA ARG A 93 -5.88 -16.88 -8.24
C ARG A 93 -6.84 -18.02 -8.59
N GLN A 94 -6.60 -19.21 -8.03
CA GLN A 94 -7.44 -20.39 -8.25
C GLN A 94 -8.89 -20.16 -7.77
N LEU A 95 -9.09 -19.51 -6.62
CA LEU A 95 -10.42 -19.19 -6.09
C LEU A 95 -11.16 -18.19 -6.98
N ARG A 96 -10.47 -17.17 -7.50
CA ARG A 96 -11.05 -16.19 -8.44
C ARG A 96 -11.47 -16.85 -9.76
N GLU A 97 -10.70 -17.82 -10.23
CA GLU A 97 -11.02 -18.59 -11.45
C GLU A 97 -12.19 -19.56 -11.22
N ALA A 98 -12.25 -20.22 -10.06
CA ALA A 98 -13.33 -21.14 -9.72
C ALA A 98 -14.66 -20.42 -9.44
N GLU A 99 -14.61 -19.22 -8.83
CA GLU A 99 -15.78 -18.45 -8.45
C GLU A 99 -15.72 -17.01 -8.99
N PRO A 100 -15.85 -16.80 -10.32
CA PRO A 100 -15.68 -15.49 -10.94
C PRO A 100 -16.68 -14.46 -10.43
N LYS A 101 -17.89 -14.89 -10.03
CA LYS A 101 -18.92 -14.01 -9.43
C LYS A 101 -18.53 -13.45 -8.06
N LYS A 102 -17.56 -14.07 -7.38
CA LYS A 102 -17.05 -13.64 -6.07
C LYS A 102 -15.65 -13.07 -6.16
N ALA A 103 -15.08 -12.95 -7.36
CA ALA A 103 -13.69 -12.52 -7.53
C ALA A 103 -13.38 -11.18 -6.85
N ASP A 104 -14.35 -10.25 -6.86
CA ASP A 104 -14.23 -8.93 -6.23
C ASP A 104 -14.25 -8.99 -4.69
N SER A 105 -14.88 -10.01 -4.12
CA SER A 105 -14.91 -10.24 -2.66
C SER A 105 -13.68 -10.97 -2.13
N ILE A 106 -12.83 -11.50 -3.00
CA ILE A 106 -11.62 -12.22 -2.60
C ILE A 106 -10.49 -11.19 -2.39
N PRO A 107 -9.92 -11.08 -1.19
CA PRO A 107 -8.90 -10.08 -0.91
C PRO A 107 -7.60 -10.34 -1.68
N LYS A 108 -6.89 -9.26 -2.01
CA LYS A 108 -5.54 -9.32 -2.58
C LYS A 108 -4.54 -9.36 -1.42
N PHE A 109 -3.53 -10.23 -1.51
CA PHE A 109 -2.45 -10.29 -0.52
C PHE A 109 -1.14 -9.73 -1.08
N GLN A 110 -0.46 -8.93 -0.26
CA GLN A 110 0.75 -8.17 -0.63
C GLN A 110 1.84 -8.34 0.44
N PRO A 111 3.13 -8.21 0.07
CA PRO A 111 4.20 -8.19 1.04
C PRO A 111 4.25 -6.82 1.73
N GLU A 112 4.46 -6.84 3.04
CA GLU A 112 4.80 -5.66 3.83
C GLU A 112 6.30 -5.57 4.12
N CYS A 113 6.75 -4.41 4.61
CA CYS A 113 8.17 -4.13 4.87
C CYS A 113 8.84 -5.16 5.78
N SER A 114 8.07 -5.71 6.74
CA SER A 114 8.52 -6.72 7.69
C SER A 114 8.29 -8.13 7.16
N ARG A 115 9.32 -8.99 7.21
CA ARG A 115 9.28 -10.39 6.72
C ARG A 115 8.34 -11.34 7.47
N TYR A 116 7.69 -10.87 8.52
CA TYR A 116 6.68 -11.62 9.28
C TYR A 116 5.28 -11.01 9.12
N ILE A 117 5.11 -9.96 8.32
CA ILE A 117 3.80 -9.31 8.10
C ILE A 117 3.28 -9.68 6.71
N LEU A 118 1.98 -9.92 6.58
CA LEU A 118 1.27 -9.98 5.31
C LEU A 118 0.20 -8.89 5.33
N GLU A 119 -0.04 -8.23 4.22
CA GLU A 119 -1.18 -7.32 4.08
C GLU A 119 -2.24 -7.97 3.20
N SER A 120 -3.51 -7.77 3.55
CA SER A 120 -4.62 -8.00 2.63
C SER A 120 -5.44 -6.74 2.42
N ALA A 121 -5.86 -6.51 1.17
CA ALA A 121 -6.74 -5.41 0.80
C ALA A 121 -7.97 -5.92 0.05
N TRP A 122 -9.12 -5.30 0.29
CA TRP A 122 -10.33 -5.47 -0.52
C TRP A 122 -10.87 -4.12 -0.97
N ILE A 123 -11.50 -4.10 -2.13
CA ILE A 123 -12.20 -2.92 -2.62
C ILE A 123 -13.69 -3.17 -2.44
N ALA A 124 -14.33 -2.38 -1.60
CA ALA A 124 -15.78 -2.32 -1.53
C ALA A 124 -16.28 -1.31 -2.57
N LEU A 125 -17.01 -1.81 -3.58
CA LEU A 125 -17.85 -0.93 -4.39
C LEU A 125 -19.06 -0.56 -3.54
N GLN A 126 -19.23 0.72 -3.27
CA GLN A 126 -20.49 1.22 -2.72
C GLN A 126 -21.56 1.06 -3.81
N GLN A 127 -22.27 -0.08 -3.81
CA GLN A 127 -23.58 -0.15 -4.43
C GLN A 127 -24.53 0.63 -3.51
N LEU A 128 -24.47 1.96 -3.61
CA LEU A 128 -25.47 2.84 -3.01
C LEU A 128 -26.80 2.51 -3.69
N HIS A 129 -27.70 1.86 -2.94
CA HIS A 129 -29.12 1.77 -3.25
C HIS A 129 -29.79 3.12 -3.06
#